data_AF-A0A376X0U7-F1
#
_entry.id   AF-A0A376X0U7-F1
#
_cell.length_a   1.000
_cell.length_b   1.000
_cell.length_c   1.000
_cell.angle_alpha   90.00
_cell.angle_beta   90.00
_cell.angle_gamma   90.00
#
_symmetry.space_group_name_H-M   'P 1'
#
loop_
_entity.id
_entity.type
_entity.pdbx_description
1 polymer ?
#
loop_
_entity_poly.entity_id
_entity_poly.type
_entity_poly.pdbx_seq_one_letter_code
_entity_poly.pdbx_strand_id
1 'polypeptide(L)'
;MRLVQLSRHSIAFPSPEGALREPNGLLALGGDLSPARLLMAYQRGIFPWFSPGDPILWWSPDPRAVLWPESLHISRSMKRFHKRSPYRVTMNYAFGQVIEGCASDREEGTWITRGVVEAYHRLHELGHAPLH
;
A
#
# COMPACT_ATOMS: atom_id res chain seq x y z
N MET A 1 9.98 -12.80 19.60
CA MET A 1 8.87 -13.24 18.74
C MET A 1 9.44 -13.63 17.39
N ARG A 2 9.02 -14.75 16.76
CA ARG A 2 9.61 -15.25 15.51
C ARG A 2 8.78 -14.79 14.32
N LEU A 3 9.43 -14.25 13.30
CA LEU A 3 8.81 -13.92 12.03
C LEU A 3 8.28 -15.17 11.34
N VAL A 4 7.05 -15.09 10.81
CA VAL A 4 6.42 -16.19 10.08
C VAL A 4 6.77 -16.10 8.59
N GLN A 5 7.29 -17.20 8.03
CA GLN A 5 7.44 -17.36 6.59
C GLN A 5 6.11 -17.83 6.00
N LEU A 6 5.52 -17.06 5.08
CA LEU A 6 4.25 -17.40 4.45
C LEU A 6 4.43 -18.48 3.38
N SER A 7 3.47 -19.40 3.33
CA SER A 7 3.40 -20.45 2.31
C SER A 7 2.89 -19.89 0.98
N ARG A 8 3.40 -20.42 -0.15
CA ARG A 8 2.84 -20.16 -1.48
C ARG A 8 1.51 -20.88 -1.74
N HIS A 9 1.16 -21.86 -0.91
CA HIS A 9 -0.04 -22.70 -1.08
C HIS A 9 -1.20 -22.29 -0.16
N SER A 10 -1.01 -21.23 0.65
CA SER A 10 -2.05 -20.69 1.54
C SER A 10 -1.96 -19.18 1.60
N ILE A 11 -3.11 -18.51 1.61
CA ILE A 11 -3.22 -17.05 1.72
C ILE A 11 -3.32 -16.56 3.16
N ALA A 12 -3.32 -17.46 4.15
CA ALA A 12 -3.52 -17.11 5.55
C ALA A 12 -2.35 -16.28 6.11
N PHE A 13 -2.68 -15.35 7.00
CA PHE A 13 -1.73 -14.54 7.77
C PHE A 13 -1.75 -14.91 9.26
N PRO A 14 -0.65 -14.70 10.01
CA PRO A 14 -0.70 -14.69 11.46
C PRO A 14 -1.54 -13.51 12.00
N SER A 15 -1.87 -13.52 13.30
CA SER A 15 -2.55 -12.38 13.95
C SER A 15 -1.67 -11.12 13.95
N PRO A 16 -2.18 -9.94 13.56
CA PRO A 16 -1.45 -8.67 13.64
C PRO A 16 -0.89 -8.32 15.02
N GLU A 17 -1.55 -8.77 16.10
CA GLU A 17 -1.09 -8.56 17.49
C GLU A 17 0.27 -9.21 17.77
N GLY A 18 0.65 -10.21 16.96
CA GLY A 18 1.94 -10.87 17.00
C GLY A 18 3.03 -10.19 16.15
N ALA A 19 2.83 -8.94 15.72
CA ALA A 19 3.83 -8.18 14.97
C ALA A 19 4.98 -7.69 15.88
N LEU A 20 6.19 -7.61 15.33
CA LEU A 20 7.36 -7.09 16.04
C LEU A 20 7.15 -5.63 16.47
N ARG A 21 7.72 -5.27 17.62
CA ARG A 21 7.78 -3.87 18.10
C ARG A 21 8.91 -3.09 17.41
N GLU A 22 10.00 -3.77 17.11
CA GLU A 22 11.14 -3.24 16.36
C GLU A 22 11.64 -4.31 15.37
N PRO A 23 11.61 -4.06 14.05
CA PRO A 23 10.98 -2.90 13.40
C PRO A 23 9.46 -2.92 13.56
N ASN A 24 8.86 -1.75 13.81
CA ASN A 24 7.46 -1.62 14.20
C ASN A 24 6.51 -2.20 13.15
N GLY A 25 5.76 -3.23 13.54
CA GLY A 25 4.72 -3.83 12.73
C GLY A 25 5.17 -4.96 11.84
N LEU A 26 6.47 -5.30 11.78
CA LEU A 26 6.93 -6.38 10.93
C LEU A 26 6.33 -7.71 11.40
N LEU A 27 5.53 -8.35 10.54
CA LEU A 27 4.66 -9.47 10.92
C LEU A 27 5.06 -10.78 10.25
N ALA A 28 5.33 -10.75 8.95
CA ALA A 28 5.64 -11.94 8.17
C ALA A 28 6.52 -11.60 6.96
N LEU A 29 7.13 -12.64 6.37
CA LEU A 29 7.84 -12.53 5.10
C LEU A 29 7.42 -13.62 4.11
N GLY A 30 7.72 -13.42 2.83
CA GLY A 30 7.48 -14.38 1.75
C GLY A 30 6.04 -14.39 1.23
N GLY A 31 5.63 -15.54 0.69
CA GLY A 31 4.39 -15.67 -0.07
C GLY A 31 4.52 -15.14 -1.50
N ASP A 32 3.54 -14.33 -1.92
CA ASP A 32 3.38 -13.78 -3.27
C ASP A 32 2.56 -12.48 -3.22
N LEU A 33 2.45 -11.76 -4.34
CA LEU A 33 1.56 -10.59 -4.46
C LEU A 33 0.30 -10.94 -5.26
N SER A 34 -0.26 -12.14 -5.06
CA SER A 34 -1.51 -12.52 -5.73
C SER A 34 -2.68 -11.65 -5.23
N PRO A 35 -3.69 -11.38 -6.07
CA PRO A 35 -4.86 -10.60 -5.68
C PRO A 35 -5.53 -11.13 -4.40
N ALA A 36 -5.72 -12.45 -4.29
CA ALA A 36 -6.35 -13.07 -3.13
C ALA A 36 -5.56 -12.82 -1.83
N ARG A 37 -4.23 -12.91 -1.86
CA ARG A 37 -3.40 -12.65 -0.69
C ARG A 37 -3.39 -11.17 -0.31
N LEU A 38 -3.31 -10.27 -1.28
CA LEU A 38 -3.34 -8.83 -1.02
C LEU A 38 -4.67 -8.42 -0.37
N LEU A 39 -5.80 -8.89 -0.91
CA LEU A 39 -7.12 -8.63 -0.33
C LEU A 39 -7.22 -9.17 1.10
N MET A 40 -6.75 -10.40 1.34
CA MET A 40 -6.70 -10.99 2.68
C MET A 40 -5.83 -10.17 3.64
N ALA A 41 -4.69 -9.66 3.18
CA ALA A 41 -3.81 -8.81 3.99
C ALA A 41 -4.55 -7.53 4.39
N TYR A 42 -5.12 -6.79 3.43
CA TYR A 42 -5.83 -5.54 3.69
C TYR A 42 -7.05 -5.71 4.60
N GLN A 43 -7.82 -6.79 4.43
CA GLN A 43 -8.94 -7.12 5.33
C GLN A 43 -8.50 -7.30 6.79
N ARG A 44 -7.24 -7.65 7.03
CA ARG A 44 -6.66 -7.85 8.37
C ARG A 44 -5.77 -6.70 8.83
N GLY A 45 -5.78 -5.56 8.14
CA GLY A 45 -4.94 -4.41 8.46
C GLY A 45 -3.47 -4.57 8.10
N ILE A 46 -3.12 -5.57 7.29
CA ILE A 46 -1.75 -5.90 6.88
C ILE A 46 -1.47 -5.33 5.49
N PHE A 47 -0.27 -4.81 5.26
CA PHE A 47 0.15 -4.33 3.94
C PHE A 47 1.57 -4.80 3.57
N PRO A 48 1.87 -5.01 2.28
CA PRO A 48 3.21 -5.33 1.82
C PRO A 48 4.05 -4.07 1.72
N TRP A 49 5.30 -4.12 2.19
CA TRP A 49 6.25 -3.02 2.03
C TRP A 49 7.69 -3.54 2.14
N PHE A 50 8.49 -3.44 1.09
CA PHE A 50 9.83 -4.02 1.04
C PHE A 50 10.68 -3.29 -0.01
N SER A 51 12.00 -3.32 0.13
CA SER A 51 12.90 -2.67 -0.82
C SER A 51 13.19 -3.58 -2.01
N PRO A 52 13.61 -3.03 -3.16
CA PRO A 52 14.10 -3.84 -4.27
C PRO A 52 15.24 -4.77 -3.80
N GLY A 53 15.10 -6.08 -4.05
CA GLY A 53 16.06 -7.10 -3.62
C GLY A 53 15.72 -7.82 -2.32
N ASP A 54 14.83 -7.24 -1.49
CA ASP A 54 14.33 -7.89 -0.28
C ASP A 54 13.27 -8.96 -0.62
N PRO A 55 13.08 -9.98 0.25
CA PRO A 55 11.87 -10.79 0.20
C PRO A 55 10.63 -9.91 0.46
N ILE A 56 9.45 -10.37 0.05
CA ILE A 56 8.20 -9.69 0.39
C ILE A 56 8.08 -9.62 1.91
N LEU A 57 7.90 -8.42 2.47
CA LEU A 57 7.67 -8.20 3.89
C LEU A 57 6.25 -7.66 4.11
N TRP A 58 5.60 -8.13 5.17
CA TRP A 58 4.22 -7.80 5.52
C TRP A 58 4.15 -7.12 6.88
N TRP A 59 3.38 -6.03 6.96
CA TRP A 59 3.42 -5.10 8.10
C TRP A 59 2.03 -4.81 8.67
N SER A 60 1.97 -4.65 9.99
CA SER A 60 0.82 -4.12 10.73
C SER A 60 1.30 -3.34 11.96
N PRO A 61 1.73 -2.07 11.81
CA PRO A 61 2.31 -1.27 12.88
C PRO A 61 1.30 -0.85 13.95
N ASP A 62 1.82 -0.64 15.15
CA ASP A 62 1.10 -0.13 16.32
C ASP A 62 1.95 0.96 17.00
N PRO A 63 1.52 2.23 17.06
CA PRO A 63 0.22 2.74 16.58
C PRO A 63 0.13 2.82 15.05
N ARG A 64 -1.10 2.78 14.52
CA ARG A 64 -1.39 2.91 13.09
C ARG A 64 -1.69 4.37 12.72
N ALA A 65 -0.99 4.89 11.72
CA ALA A 65 -1.29 6.20 11.15
C ALA A 65 -2.64 6.15 10.38
N VAL A 66 -3.54 7.06 10.72
CA VAL A 66 -4.86 7.24 10.08
C VAL A 66 -5.12 8.73 9.85
N LEU A 67 -5.95 9.05 8.84
CA LEU A 67 -6.41 10.40 8.55
C LEU A 67 -7.93 10.41 8.53
N TRP A 68 -8.53 11.16 9.46
CA TRP A 68 -9.96 11.44 9.45
C TRP A 68 -10.26 12.46 8.34
N PRO A 69 -11.13 12.16 7.35
CA PRO A 69 -11.40 13.06 6.23
C PRO A 69 -11.82 14.48 6.65
N GLU A 70 -12.61 14.60 7.72
CA GLU A 70 -13.07 15.85 8.32
C GLU A 70 -11.97 16.65 9.02
N SER A 71 -10.89 15.98 9.44
CA SER A 71 -9.73 16.60 10.08
C SER A 71 -8.62 16.96 9.08
N LEU A 72 -8.89 16.84 7.78
CA LEU A 72 -7.92 17.23 6.75
C LEU A 72 -7.61 18.73 6.86
N HIS A 73 -6.36 19.04 7.23
CA HIS A 73 -5.91 20.42 7.36
C HIS A 73 -5.64 21.04 5.97
N ILE A 74 -6.51 21.95 5.54
CA ILE A 74 -6.31 22.74 4.31
C ILE A 74 -5.87 24.16 4.68
N SER A 75 -4.62 24.49 4.36
CA SER A 75 -4.04 25.82 4.61
C SER A 75 -4.79 26.93 3.86
N ARG A 76 -4.67 28.18 4.34
CA ARG A 76 -5.31 29.35 3.69
C ARG A 76 -4.85 29.54 2.24
N SER A 77 -3.57 29.29 1.94
CA SER A 77 -3.04 29.36 0.57
C SER A 77 -3.62 28.25 -0.31
N MET A 78 -3.75 27.02 0.20
CA MET A 78 -4.34 25.91 -0.54
C MET A 78 -5.82 26.16 -0.87
N LYS A 79 -6.60 26.75 0.06
CA LYS A 79 -8.00 27.14 -0.22
C LYS A 79 -8.09 28.17 -1.35
N ARG A 80 -7.21 29.18 -1.34
CA ARG A 80 -7.14 30.20 -2.41
C ARG A 80 -6.75 29.59 -3.75
N PHE A 81 -5.76 28.69 -3.74
CA PHE A 81 -5.33 27.97 -4.92
C PHE A 81 -6.47 27.12 -5.51
N HIS A 82 -7.12 26.30 -4.68
CA HIS A 82 -8.19 25.41 -5.12
C HIS A 82 -9.37 26.17 -5.75
N LYS A 83 -9.72 27.36 -5.23
CA LYS A 83 -10.78 28.21 -5.80
C LYS A 83 -10.53 28.64 -7.26
N ARG A 84 -9.27 28.64 -7.71
CA ARG A 84 -8.85 28.98 -9.08
C ARG A 84 -8.03 27.84 -9.70
N SER A 85 -8.28 26.61 -9.26
CA SER A 85 -7.45 25.46 -9.64
C SER A 85 -7.42 25.29 -11.16
N PRO A 86 -6.23 25.24 -11.79
CA PRO A 86 -6.10 24.86 -13.20
C PRO A 86 -6.19 23.33 -13.39
N TYR A 87 -6.28 22.56 -12.29
CA TYR A 87 -6.25 21.11 -12.34
C TYR A 87 -7.65 20.50 -12.40
N ARG A 88 -7.77 19.45 -13.20
CA ARG A 88 -8.93 18.55 -13.24
C ARG A 88 -8.59 17.27 -12.47
N VAL A 89 -9.40 16.97 -11.45
CA VAL A 89 -9.32 15.70 -10.72
C VAL A 89 -10.28 14.71 -11.35
N THR A 90 -9.81 13.49 -11.59
CA THR A 90 -10.62 12.39 -12.11
C THR A 90 -10.39 11.17 -11.23
N MET A 91 -11.33 10.22 -11.27
CA MET A 91 -11.23 8.96 -10.55
C MET A 91 -11.07 7.83 -11.57
N ASN A 92 -10.11 6.95 -11.35
CA ASN A 92 -9.84 5.75 -12.17
C ASN A 92 -9.59 6.00 -13.66
N TYR A 93 -9.27 7.22 -14.07
CA TYR A 93 -9.07 7.55 -15.48
C TYR A 93 -7.81 6.90 -16.07
N ALA A 94 -6.74 6.81 -15.27
CA ALA A 94 -5.44 6.29 -15.72
C ALA A 94 -4.64 5.68 -14.57
N PHE A 95 -5.13 4.61 -13.95
CA PHE A 95 -4.46 3.98 -12.79
C PHE A 95 -2.99 3.64 -13.05
N GLY A 96 -2.70 3.01 -14.20
CA GLY A 96 -1.34 2.67 -14.63
C GLY A 96 -0.40 3.89 -14.66
N GLN A 97 -0.87 5.03 -15.20
CA GLN A 97 -0.03 6.24 -15.23
C GLN A 97 0.21 6.82 -13.83
N VAL A 98 -0.77 6.72 -12.93
CA VAL A 98 -0.64 7.19 -11.55
C VAL A 98 0.39 6.35 -10.79
N ILE A 99 0.29 5.02 -10.84
CA ILE A 99 1.20 4.15 -10.10
C ILE A 99 2.64 4.20 -10.66
N GLU A 100 2.80 4.32 -11.98
CA GLU A 100 4.12 4.54 -12.60
C GLU A 100 4.70 5.90 -12.21
N GLY A 101 3.87 6.94 -12.16
CA GLY A 101 4.26 8.25 -11.63
C GLY A 101 4.81 8.13 -10.21
N CYS A 102 4.11 7.43 -9.32
CA CYS A 102 4.56 7.17 -7.96
C CYS A 102 5.86 6.34 -7.89
N ALA A 103 6.06 5.39 -8.81
CA ALA A 103 7.26 4.56 -8.85
C ALA A 103 8.50 5.36 -9.26
N SER A 104 8.32 6.35 -10.16
CA SER A 104 9.39 7.17 -10.75
C SER A 104 9.83 8.38 -9.91
N ASP A 105 9.13 8.69 -8.82
CA ASP A 105 9.14 10.00 -8.16
C ASP A 105 10.40 10.33 -7.32
N ARG A 106 11.45 9.50 -7.30
CA ARG A 106 12.62 9.71 -6.41
C ARG A 106 13.96 9.30 -7.03
N GLU A 107 14.97 10.17 -6.89
CA GLU A 107 16.36 9.92 -7.30
C GLU A 107 16.98 8.69 -6.62
N GLU A 108 16.57 8.38 -5.38
CA GLU A 108 17.03 7.20 -4.61
C GLU A 108 16.17 5.94 -4.83
N GLY A 109 15.18 6.00 -5.72
CA GLY A 109 14.22 4.92 -5.95
C GLY A 109 13.11 4.83 -4.91
N THR A 110 12.14 3.95 -5.17
CA THR A 110 10.98 3.72 -4.31
C THR A 110 10.81 2.23 -4.01
N TRP A 111 9.97 1.90 -3.03
CA TRP A 111 9.58 0.51 -2.75
C TRP A 111 8.69 -0.10 -3.86
N ILE A 112 8.22 0.73 -4.80
CA ILE A 112 7.27 0.34 -5.85
C ILE A 112 8.05 -0.29 -7.00
N THR A 113 8.39 -1.56 -6.84
CA THR A 113 9.00 -2.36 -7.91
C THR A 113 8.00 -2.69 -9.01
N ARG A 114 8.48 -3.14 -10.18
CA ARG A 114 7.62 -3.65 -11.26
C ARG A 114 6.63 -4.72 -10.79
N GLY A 115 7.04 -5.62 -9.89
CA GLY A 115 6.15 -6.64 -9.33
C GLY A 115 5.03 -6.06 -8.47
N VAL A 116 5.29 -4.97 -7.75
CA VAL A 116 4.26 -4.20 -7.02
C VAL A 116 3.32 -3.53 -8.02
N VAL A 117 3.84 -2.84 -9.04
CA VAL A 117 3.03 -2.21 -10.08
C VAL A 117 2.05 -3.22 -10.70
N GLU A 118 2.55 -4.36 -11.17
CA GLU A 118 1.75 -5.40 -11.80
C GLU A 118 0.71 -6.03 -10.84
N ALA A 119 1.02 -6.13 -9.55
CA ALA A 119 0.09 -6.67 -8.56
C ALA A 119 -1.09 -5.72 -8.29
N TYR A 120 -0.80 -4.42 -8.14
CA TYR A 120 -1.84 -3.42 -7.94
C TYR A 120 -2.62 -3.12 -9.22
N HIS A 121 -1.99 -3.25 -10.40
CA HIS A 121 -2.72 -3.18 -11.68
C HIS A 121 -3.74 -4.32 -11.81
N ARG A 122 -3.38 -5.54 -11.39
CA ARG A 122 -4.32 -6.66 -11.32
C ARG A 122 -5.46 -6.40 -10.33
N LEU A 123 -5.18 -5.79 -9.17
CA LEU A 123 -6.25 -5.36 -8.25
C LEU A 123 -7.15 -4.28 -8.85
N HIS A 124 -6.60 -3.37 -9.66
CA HIS A 124 -7.38 -2.38 -10.39
C HIS A 124 -8.34 -3.01 -11.38
N GLU A 125 -7.86 -3.92 -12.21
CA GLU A 125 -8.66 -4.65 -13.20
C GLU A 125 -9.79 -5.48 -12.54
N LEU A 126 -9.55 -5.97 -11.32
CA LEU A 126 -10.56 -6.68 -10.52
C LEU A 126 -11.51 -5.73 -9.75
N GLY A 127 -11.36 -4.41 -9.86
CA GLY A 127 -12.20 -3.42 -9.19
C GLY A 127 -11.90 -3.18 -7.71
N HIS A 128 -10.72 -3.58 -7.24
CA HIS A 128 -10.32 -3.46 -5.83
C HIS A 128 -9.29 -2.36 -5.55
N ALA A 129 -8.65 -1.77 -6.58
CA ALA A 129 -7.67 -0.70 -6.40
C ALA A 129 -7.70 0.32 -7.53
N PRO A 130 -8.20 1.55 -7.34
CA PRO A 130 -9.45 1.90 -6.68
C PRO A 130 -10.67 1.45 -7.50
N LEU A 131 -11.71 1.00 -6.80
CA LEU A 131 -13.13 1.22 -7.10
C LEU A 131 -13.93 1.12 -5.78
N HIS A 132 -14.07 2.27 -5.12
CA HIS A 132 -15.27 2.79 -4.46
C HIS A 132 -15.07 4.29 -4.20
#